data_AF-A0A916MF64-F1
#
_entry.id   AF-A0A916MF64-F1
#
_cell.length_a   1.000
_cell.length_b   1.000
_cell.length_c   1.000
_cell.angle_alpha   90.00
_cell.angle_beta   90.00
_cell.angle_gamma   90.00
#
_symmetry.space_group_name_H-M   'P 1'
#
loop_
_entity.id
_entity.type
_entity.pdbx_description
1 polymer ?
#
loop_
_entity_poly.entity_id
_entity_poly.type
_entity_poly.pdbx_seq_one_letter_code
_entity_poly.pdbx_strand_id
1 'polypeptide(L)'
;MQRKDWKFDYTAARLAEAARTRIAHHEERLAFWRGKREEVLAKIRSEGLEIDEKIVMAYPTPKAQDWSRANRVTVRDDLREHLDECLSKLRAHTELLRDYQGWLAMLSANPEARLPLDVEDWQFFFGEA
;
A
#
# COMPACT_ATOMS: atom_id res chain seq x y z
N MET A 1 22.98 -20.13 -15.90
CA MET A 1 22.10 -20.95 -15.04
C MET A 1 20.66 -20.76 -15.54
N GLN A 2 19.99 -21.81 -16.03
CA GLN A 2 18.69 -21.77 -16.73
C GLN A 2 17.49 -21.77 -15.76
N ARG A 3 17.49 -20.88 -14.76
CA ARG A 3 16.42 -20.84 -13.73
C ARG A 3 15.05 -20.46 -14.31
N LYS A 4 15.02 -19.76 -15.44
CA LYS A 4 13.80 -19.27 -16.09
C LYS A 4 12.96 -20.38 -16.74
N ASP A 5 13.57 -21.55 -16.99
CA ASP A 5 12.91 -22.67 -17.66
C ASP A 5 12.33 -23.68 -16.65
N TRP A 6 12.49 -23.43 -15.35
CA TRP A 6 12.03 -24.35 -14.31
C TRP A 6 10.52 -24.26 -14.17
N LYS A 7 9.86 -25.42 -14.23
CA LYS A 7 8.43 -25.55 -14.02
C LYS A 7 8.13 -26.60 -12.97
N PHE A 8 7.16 -26.31 -12.11
CA PHE A 8 6.73 -27.20 -11.05
C PHE A 8 5.22 -27.36 -11.10
N ASP A 9 4.75 -28.61 -11.14
CA ASP A 9 3.32 -28.90 -11.17
C ASP A 9 2.71 -28.83 -9.78
N TYR A 10 1.67 -28.01 -9.64
CA TYR A 10 0.85 -27.92 -8.43
C TYR A 10 -0.61 -28.19 -8.76
N THR A 11 -1.34 -28.73 -7.79
CA THR A 11 -2.80 -28.80 -7.88
C THR A 11 -3.40 -27.42 -7.68
N ALA A 12 -4.47 -27.12 -8.41
CA ALA A 12 -5.21 -25.87 -8.25
C ALA A 12 -5.72 -25.71 -6.81
N ALA A 13 -6.11 -26.79 -6.14
CA ALA A 13 -6.45 -26.77 -4.72
C ALA A 13 -5.29 -26.24 -3.84
N ARG A 14 -4.05 -26.65 -4.09
CA ARG A 14 -2.89 -26.16 -3.33
C ARG A 14 -2.59 -24.69 -3.62
N LEU A 15 -2.78 -24.25 -4.86
CA LEU A 15 -2.63 -22.85 -5.24
C LEU A 15 -3.75 -21.99 -4.64
N ALA A 16 -4.98 -22.52 -4.52
CA ALA A 16 -6.09 -21.86 -3.86
C ALA A 16 -5.80 -21.62 -2.38
N GLU A 17 -5.25 -22.59 -1.65
CA GLU A 17 -4.84 -22.40 -0.25
C GLU A 17 -3.71 -21.38 -0.09
N ALA A 18 -2.75 -21.35 -1.02
CA ALA A 18 -1.73 -20.31 -1.06
C ALA A 18 -2.35 -18.92 -1.28
N ALA A 19 -3.26 -18.79 -2.26
CA ALA A 19 -3.99 -17.55 -2.52
C ALA A 19 -4.80 -17.09 -1.29
N ARG A 20 -5.44 -17.99 -0.54
CA ARG A 20 -6.13 -17.66 0.72
C ARG A 20 -5.19 -17.06 1.75
N THR A 21 -4.01 -17.66 1.91
CA THR A 21 -2.98 -17.15 2.83
C THR A 21 -2.54 -15.74 2.42
N ARG A 22 -2.38 -15.49 1.12
CA ARG A 22 -2.03 -14.16 0.58
C ARG A 22 -3.13 -13.13 0.78
N ILE A 23 -4.40 -13.52 0.60
CA ILE A 23 -5.55 -12.65 0.87
C ILE A 23 -5.53 -12.22 2.33
N ALA A 24 -5.42 -13.15 3.27
CA ALA A 24 -5.38 -12.84 4.70
C ALA A 24 -4.23 -11.88 5.05
N HIS A 25 -3.04 -12.11 4.50
CA HIS A 25 -1.90 -11.21 4.67
C HIS A 25 -2.21 -9.80 4.13
N HIS A 26 -2.74 -9.67 2.92
CA HIS A 26 -3.05 -8.36 2.34
C HIS A 26 -4.20 -7.65 3.07
N GLU A 27 -5.17 -8.38 3.61
CA GLU A 27 -6.21 -7.81 4.49
C GLU A 27 -5.61 -7.22 5.76
N GLU A 28 -4.69 -7.94 6.41
CA GLU A 28 -3.96 -7.46 7.58
C GLU A 28 -3.15 -6.20 7.25
N ARG A 29 -2.41 -6.22 6.13
CA ARG A 29 -1.63 -5.04 5.68
C ARG A 29 -2.53 -3.86 5.35
N LEU A 30 -3.69 -4.08 4.72
CA LEU A 30 -4.67 -3.02 4.47
C LEU A 30 -5.18 -2.42 5.78
N ALA A 31 -5.50 -3.25 6.78
CA ALA A 31 -5.91 -2.77 8.10
C ALA A 31 -4.81 -1.92 8.76
N PHE A 32 -3.56 -2.40 8.74
CA PHE A 32 -2.39 -1.67 9.24
C PHE A 32 -2.24 -0.30 8.56
N TRP A 33 -2.24 -0.26 7.22
CA TRP A 33 -2.05 1.00 6.48
C TRP A 33 -3.23 1.95 6.59
N ARG A 34 -4.46 1.45 6.79
CA ARG A 34 -5.63 2.29 7.12
C ARG A 34 -5.45 2.97 8.47
N GLY A 35 -5.06 2.22 9.49
CA GLY A 35 -4.72 2.79 10.80
C GLY A 35 -3.59 3.82 10.70
N LYS A 36 -2.54 3.49 9.93
CA LYS A 36 -1.41 4.41 9.72
C LYS A 36 -1.83 5.72 9.04
N ARG A 37 -2.68 5.63 8.02
CA ARG A 37 -3.26 6.81 7.35
C ARG A 37 -4.05 7.67 8.33
N GLU A 38 -4.83 7.07 9.21
CA GLU A 38 -5.60 7.80 10.23
C GLU A 38 -4.68 8.51 11.24
N GLU A 39 -3.60 7.86 11.68
CA GLU A 39 -2.56 8.48 12.51
C GLU A 39 -1.93 9.68 11.82
N VAL A 40 -1.52 9.54 10.54
CA VAL A 40 -0.89 10.63 9.78
C VAL A 40 -1.87 11.77 9.59
N LEU A 41 -3.13 11.50 9.25
CA LEU A 41 -4.16 12.53 9.14
C LEU A 41 -4.45 13.22 10.47
N ALA A 42 -4.42 12.50 11.60
CA ALA A 42 -4.55 13.10 12.92
C ALA A 42 -3.40 14.04 13.23
N LYS A 43 -2.16 13.65 12.91
CA LYS A 43 -0.97 14.50 13.04
C LYS A 43 -1.01 15.72 12.12
N ILE A 44 -1.42 15.55 10.87
CA ILE A 44 -1.62 16.68 9.95
C ILE A 44 -2.66 17.65 10.50
N ARG A 45 -3.75 17.16 11.12
CA ARG A 45 -4.74 18.04 11.74
C ARG A 45 -4.16 18.76 12.97
N SER A 46 -3.46 18.08 13.87
CA SER A 46 -2.91 18.72 15.07
C SER A 46 -1.78 19.69 14.71
N GLU A 47 -0.78 19.24 13.96
CA GLU A 47 0.40 20.04 13.62
C GLU A 47 0.09 21.07 12.52
N GLY A 48 -0.74 20.73 11.53
CA GLY A 48 -1.11 21.64 10.44
C GLY A 48 -1.95 22.83 10.92
N LEU A 49 -2.90 22.61 11.84
CA LEU A 49 -3.66 23.72 12.46
C LEU A 49 -2.76 24.60 13.35
N GLU A 50 -1.85 24.00 14.11
CA GLU A 50 -0.89 24.75 14.94
C GLU A 50 0.12 25.56 14.09
N ILE A 51 0.50 25.07 12.92
CA ILE A 51 1.36 25.79 11.98
C ILE A 51 0.61 26.99 11.39
N ASP A 52 -0.64 26.80 10.94
CA ASP A 52 -1.48 27.89 10.41
C ASP A 52 -1.71 28.99 11.47
N GLU A 53 -2.01 28.64 12.73
CA GLU A 53 -2.23 29.63 13.80
C GLU A 53 -0.96 30.46 14.12
N LYS A 54 0.22 29.83 14.14
CA LYS A 54 1.50 30.53 14.33
C LYS A 54 1.86 31.46 13.15
N ILE A 55 1.45 31.12 11.93
CA ILE A 55 1.64 31.94 10.74
C ILE A 55 0.67 33.14 10.75
N VAL A 56 -0.57 32.95 11.23
CA VAL A 56 -1.58 34.02 11.33
C VAL A 56 -1.20 35.13 12.31
N MET A 57 -0.37 34.84 13.31
CA MET A 57 0.10 35.83 14.31
C MET A 57 1.19 36.80 13.81
N ALA A 58 1.59 36.75 12.54
CA ALA A 58 2.57 37.68 11.97
C ALA A 58 1.93 38.99 11.48
N TYR A 59 2.13 40.07 12.25
CA TYR A 59 1.74 41.44 11.88
C TYR A 59 2.24 41.84 10.47
N PRO A 60 1.44 42.56 9.66
CA PRO A 60 1.83 42.96 8.33
C PRO A 60 2.88 44.08 8.40
N THR A 61 4.12 43.75 8.06
CA THR A 61 5.16 44.74 7.75
C THR A 61 5.53 44.63 6.27
N PRO A 62 6.09 45.68 5.63
CA PRO A 62 6.40 45.66 4.19
C PRO A 62 7.37 44.53 3.75
N LYS A 63 8.16 43.96 4.67
CA LYS A 63 8.98 42.75 4.44
C LYS A 63 8.18 41.44 4.43
N ALA A 64 6.92 41.45 4.86
CA ALA A 64 6.03 40.29 4.82
C ALA A 64 5.61 39.91 3.39
N GLN A 65 5.79 40.81 2.42
CA GLN A 65 5.44 40.54 1.02
C GLN A 65 6.37 39.49 0.38
N ASP A 66 7.65 39.45 0.75
CA ASP A 66 8.57 38.36 0.38
C ASP A 66 8.24 37.04 1.11
N TRP A 67 7.65 37.13 2.29
CA TRP A 67 7.19 35.96 3.05
C TRP A 67 5.89 35.35 2.52
N SER A 68 5.12 36.07 1.69
CA SER A 68 3.97 35.48 1.01
C SER A 68 4.37 34.34 0.04
N ARG A 69 5.61 34.33 -0.45
CA ARG A 69 6.21 33.19 -1.17
C ARG A 69 6.81 32.14 -0.23
N ALA A 70 7.10 32.49 1.02
CA ALA A 70 7.59 31.60 2.07
C ALA A 70 6.47 30.90 2.87
N ASN A 71 5.20 31.35 2.75
CA ASN A 71 3.99 30.66 3.22
C ASN A 71 3.70 29.32 2.50
N ARG A 72 4.70 28.74 1.84
CA ARG A 72 4.69 27.39 1.27
C ARG A 72 4.87 26.28 2.32
N VAL A 73 4.76 26.61 3.60
CA VAL A 73 4.66 25.63 4.69
C VAL A 73 3.19 25.22 4.82
N THR A 74 2.67 24.47 3.83
CA THR A 74 1.22 24.15 3.80
C THR A 74 0.90 22.75 4.31
N VAL A 75 1.86 21.82 4.31
CA VAL A 75 1.90 20.60 5.13
C VAL A 75 3.39 20.29 5.28
N ARG A 76 3.86 19.89 6.47
CA ARG A 76 5.21 19.37 6.67
C ARG A 76 5.51 18.31 5.58
N ASP A 77 6.57 18.51 4.81
CA ASP A 77 6.87 17.69 3.62
C ASP A 77 6.94 16.20 3.98
N ASP A 78 7.47 15.89 5.17
CA ASP A 78 7.51 14.54 5.74
C ASP A 78 6.13 13.94 6.02
N LEU A 79 5.15 14.72 6.49
CA LEU A 79 3.77 14.24 6.69
C LEU A 79 3.07 13.99 5.35
N ARG A 80 3.40 14.79 4.33
CA ARG A 80 2.89 14.58 2.97
C ARG A 80 3.45 13.29 2.36
N GLU A 81 4.76 13.10 2.46
CA GLU A 81 5.43 11.87 2.01
C GLU A 81 4.87 10.62 2.71
N HIS A 82 4.66 10.68 4.02
CA HIS A 82 4.04 9.58 4.77
C HIS A 82 2.61 9.29 4.33
N LEU A 83 1.82 10.33 4.01
CA LEU A 83 0.47 10.16 3.50
C LEU A 83 0.49 9.52 2.10
N ASP A 84 1.36 10.00 1.22
CA ASP A 84 1.53 9.45 -0.13
C ASP A 84 1.97 7.99 -0.09
N GLU A 85 2.88 7.62 0.82
CA GLU A 85 3.26 6.23 1.06
C GLU A 85 2.06 5.40 1.50
N CYS A 86 1.29 5.86 2.48
CA CYS A 86 0.10 5.15 2.95
C CYS A 86 -0.88 4.90 1.81
N LEU A 87 -1.15 5.91 0.98
CA LEU A 87 -2.07 5.79 -0.16
C LEU A 87 -1.54 4.81 -1.22
N SER A 88 -0.24 4.88 -1.52
CA SER A 88 0.44 3.97 -2.44
C SER A 88 0.33 2.51 -1.96
N LYS A 89 0.65 2.25 -0.69
CA LYS A 89 0.57 0.91 -0.08
C LYS A 89 -0.86 0.39 -0.03
N LEU A 90 -1.84 1.24 0.31
CA LEU A 90 -3.26 0.87 0.28
C LEU A 90 -3.71 0.46 -1.11
N ARG A 91 -3.33 1.22 -2.14
CA ARG A 91 -3.65 0.88 -3.53
C ARG A 91 -3.02 -0.46 -3.94
N ALA A 92 -1.72 -0.63 -3.73
CA ALA A 92 -1.00 -1.83 -4.10
C ALA A 92 -1.59 -3.09 -3.44
N HIS A 93 -1.87 -3.04 -2.13
CA HIS A 93 -2.48 -4.17 -1.43
C HIS A 93 -3.94 -4.42 -1.85
N THR A 94 -4.68 -3.38 -2.24
CA THR A 94 -6.06 -3.54 -2.76
C THR A 94 -6.05 -4.23 -4.13
N GLU A 95 -5.14 -3.84 -5.01
CA GLU A 95 -4.96 -4.47 -6.34
C GLU A 95 -4.57 -5.94 -6.18
N LEU A 96 -3.55 -6.24 -5.37
CA LEU A 96 -3.13 -7.62 -5.10
C LEU A 96 -4.23 -8.47 -4.47
N LEU A 97 -4.97 -7.92 -3.51
CA LEU A 97 -6.08 -8.63 -2.87
C LEU A 97 -7.16 -9.02 -3.90
N ARG A 98 -7.52 -8.12 -4.80
CA ARG A 98 -8.47 -8.40 -5.88
C ARG A 98 -7.94 -9.51 -6.80
N ASP A 99 -6.66 -9.45 -7.16
CA ASP A 99 -6.05 -10.43 -8.04
C ASP A 99 -6.06 -11.82 -7.39
N TYR A 100 -5.63 -11.94 -6.12
CA TYR A 100 -5.69 -13.22 -5.39
C TYR A 100 -7.11 -13.73 -5.19
N GLN A 101 -8.11 -12.85 -4.99
CA GLN A 101 -9.51 -13.26 -4.93
C GLN A 101 -10.00 -13.84 -6.27
N GLY A 102 -9.61 -13.23 -7.39
CA GLY A 102 -9.88 -13.75 -8.73
C GLY A 102 -9.25 -15.13 -8.94
N TRP A 103 -7.97 -15.28 -8.59
CA TRP A 103 -7.28 -16.57 -8.63
C TRP A 103 -7.93 -17.61 -7.73
N LEU A 104 -8.29 -17.24 -6.50
CA LEU A 104 -8.95 -18.13 -5.57
C LEU A 104 -10.27 -18.67 -6.14
N ALA A 105 -11.09 -17.80 -6.74
CA ALA A 105 -12.35 -18.20 -7.35
C ALA A 105 -12.13 -19.19 -8.51
N MET A 106 -11.20 -18.89 -9.41
CA MET A 106 -10.89 -19.75 -10.56
C MET A 106 -10.31 -21.11 -10.14
N LEU A 107 -9.36 -21.11 -9.20
CA LEU A 107 -8.68 -22.32 -8.72
C LEU A 107 -9.61 -23.20 -7.88
N SER A 108 -10.47 -22.59 -7.06
CA SER A 108 -11.46 -23.32 -6.26
C SER A 108 -12.54 -23.98 -7.11
N ALA A 109 -12.85 -23.40 -8.28
CA ALA A 109 -13.79 -24.00 -9.23
C ALA A 109 -13.22 -25.24 -9.94
N ASN A 110 -11.89 -25.41 -9.97
CA ASN A 110 -11.21 -26.48 -10.71
C ASN A 110 -10.13 -27.19 -9.85
N PRO A 111 -10.47 -27.72 -8.66
CA PRO A 111 -9.49 -28.05 -7.62
C PRO A 111 -8.49 -29.16 -8.02
N GLU A 112 -8.88 -30.07 -8.91
CA GLU A 112 -8.06 -31.19 -9.36
C GLU A 112 -7.14 -30.84 -10.54
N ALA A 113 -7.32 -29.68 -11.16
CA ALA A 113 -6.48 -29.24 -12.27
C ALA A 113 -5.01 -29.15 -11.81
N ARG A 114 -4.09 -29.57 -12.68
CA ARG A 114 -2.65 -29.44 -12.46
C ARG A 114 -2.10 -28.32 -13.33
N LEU A 115 -1.45 -27.36 -12.67
CA LEU A 115 -0.93 -26.15 -13.31
C LEU A 115 0.59 -26.14 -13.15
N PRO A 116 1.36 -26.12 -14.25
CA PRO A 116 2.81 -25.95 -14.21
C PRO A 116 3.12 -24.48 -13.92
N LEU A 117 3.71 -24.21 -12.76
CA LEU A 117 4.16 -22.87 -12.39
C LEU A 117 5.61 -22.67 -12.74
N ASP A 118 5.93 -21.51 -13.32
CA ASP A 118 7.31 -21.05 -13.40
C ASP A 118 7.76 -20.41 -12.07
N VAL A 119 8.98 -19.85 -12.06
CA VAL A 119 9.54 -19.24 -10.85
C VAL A 119 8.78 -17.98 -10.43
N GLU A 120 8.27 -17.19 -11.38
CA GLU A 120 7.54 -15.95 -11.10
C GLU A 120 6.16 -16.25 -10.53
N ASP A 121 5.44 -17.20 -11.13
CA ASP A 121 4.18 -17.72 -10.63
C ASP A 121 4.35 -18.32 -9.23
N TRP A 122 5.40 -19.12 -9.05
CA TRP A 122 5.70 -19.72 -7.75
C TRP A 122 5.94 -18.63 -6.70
N GLN A 123 6.72 -17.60 -7.03
CA GLN A 123 7.00 -16.50 -6.11
C GLN A 123 5.76 -15.67 -5.80
N PHE A 124 4.85 -15.49 -6.76
CA PHE A 124 3.57 -14.86 -6.54
C PHE A 124 2.77 -15.62 -5.46
N PHE A 125 2.53 -16.93 -5.64
CA PHE A 125 1.73 -17.70 -4.66
C PHE A 125 2.47 -17.97 -3.34
N PHE A 126 3.76 -18.32 -3.38
CA PHE A 126 4.50 -18.90 -2.26
C PHE A 126 5.72 -18.11 -1.78
N GLY A 127 6.11 -17.03 -2.47
CA GLY A 127 7.23 -16.19 -2.06
C GLY A 127 7.01 -15.51 -0.72
N GLU A 128 8.04 -14.87 -0.16
CA GLU A 128 7.86 -14.06 1.05
C GLU A 128 7.00 -12.81 0.74
N ALA A 129 6.21 -12.38 1.73
CA ALA A 129 5.28 -11.25 1.64
C ALA A 129 5.91 -9.97 2.22
#